data_AF-E4N6X8-F1
#
_entry.id   AF-E4N6X8-F1
#
_cell.length_a   1.000
_cell.length_b   1.000
_cell.length_c   1.000
_cell.angle_alpha   90.00
_cell.angle_beta   90.00
_cell.angle_gamma   90.00
#
_symmetry.space_group_name_H-M   'P 1'
#
loop_
_entity.id
_entity.type
_entity.pdbx_description
1 polymer ?
#
loop_
_entity_poly.entity_id
_entity_poly.type
_entity_poly.pdbx_seq_one_letter_code
_entity_poly.pdbx_strand_id
1 'polypeptide(L)'
;MPDTEQEPQRTRSIDSLRSIWAAGGEPQPVPPWYRRISGRRVLVVAACLTAVSAGFLAISAVDSGAQRYRVVLPTDTAGLPRVADDQELAGLRLSYQRDNSRRYGRHAADVQGYGRPGATGLRESELLAVAMEGTVPDAARAATEMLGGYSPQGSSLSDGTPVTDMRTFEPGPLGGTLACAMIGKAGEQVAACSWADGSTLGHLVDRTGELSLDEMAVRTRDLRARTEQPA
;
A
#
# COMPACT_ATOMS: atom_id res chain seq x y z
N MET A 1 -21.55 50.30 25.36
CA MET A 1 -20.33 50.29 24.52
C MET A 1 -20.27 48.94 23.83
N PRO A 2 -19.91 48.92 22.54
CA PRO A 2 -20.62 48.18 21.51
C PRO A 2 -20.14 46.74 21.32
N ASP A 3 -21.06 45.93 20.83
CA ASP A 3 -20.85 44.58 20.28
C ASP A 3 -19.98 44.65 19.01
N THR A 4 -19.02 43.73 18.89
CA THR A 4 -18.34 43.44 17.63
C THR A 4 -18.68 42.02 17.19
N GLU A 5 -19.75 41.93 16.41
CA GLU A 5 -20.00 40.81 15.49
C GLU A 5 -18.85 40.69 14.49
N GLN A 6 -18.21 39.53 14.46
CA GLN A 6 -17.43 39.07 13.32
C GLN A 6 -18.35 38.30 12.37
N GLU A 7 -18.76 38.96 11.28
CA GLU A 7 -19.36 38.30 10.11
C GLU A 7 -18.30 37.98 9.03
N PRO A 8 -18.58 37.02 8.12
CA PRO A 8 -17.58 36.19 7.48
C PRO A 8 -17.08 36.75 6.15
N GLN A 9 -15.76 36.68 5.93
CA GLN A 9 -15.16 36.81 4.61
C GLN A 9 -15.52 35.59 3.75
N ARG A 10 -16.66 35.64 3.07
CA ARG A 10 -17.03 34.66 2.03
C ARG A 10 -17.72 35.37 0.88
N THR A 11 -16.94 35.70 -0.16
CA THR A 11 -17.21 35.59 -1.62
C THR A 11 -16.32 36.55 -2.41
N ARG A 12 -15.01 36.27 -2.47
CA ARG A 12 -14.15 36.70 -3.59
C ARG A 12 -13.95 35.49 -4.49
N SER A 13 -14.81 35.26 -5.50
CA SER A 13 -14.46 34.24 -6.49
C SER A 13 -15.26 34.21 -7.80
N ILE A 14 -16.44 34.82 -7.92
CA ILE A 14 -17.27 34.58 -9.13
C ILE A 14 -17.68 35.88 -9.84
N ASP A 15 -17.94 36.96 -9.11
CA ASP A 15 -18.36 38.23 -9.73
C ASP A 15 -17.22 38.97 -10.47
N SER A 16 -15.96 38.75 -10.10
CA SER A 16 -14.82 39.39 -10.80
C SER A 16 -14.54 38.80 -12.18
N LEU A 17 -15.00 37.57 -12.45
CA LEU A 17 -14.87 36.96 -13.77
C LEU A 17 -16.01 37.38 -14.69
N ARG A 18 -17.21 37.60 -14.14
CA ARG A 18 -18.36 38.07 -14.93
C ARG A 18 -18.24 39.54 -15.35
N SER A 19 -17.59 40.39 -14.55
CA SER A 19 -17.35 41.80 -14.92
C SER A 19 -16.39 41.97 -16.11
N ILE A 20 -15.49 41.01 -16.35
CA ILE A 20 -14.56 41.03 -17.49
C ILE A 20 -15.29 40.76 -18.83
N TRP A 21 -16.41 40.04 -18.80
CA TRP A 21 -17.21 39.75 -20.01
C TRP A 21 -18.37 40.72 -20.25
N ALA A 22 -18.82 41.43 -19.21
CA ALA A 22 -19.93 42.39 -19.31
C ALA A 22 -19.50 43.78 -19.81
N ALA A 23 -18.22 44.15 -19.66
CA ALA A 23 -17.68 45.35 -20.28
C ALA A 23 -17.27 44.99 -21.72
N GLY A 24 -18.10 45.34 -22.70
CA GLY A 24 -17.84 45.22 -24.14
C GLY A 24 -16.68 46.08 -24.62
N GLY A 25 -15.49 45.85 -24.07
CA GLY A 25 -14.24 46.47 -24.50
C GLY A 25 -13.77 45.82 -25.80
N GLU A 26 -13.30 46.66 -26.72
CA GLU A 26 -12.68 46.22 -27.96
C GLU A 26 -11.63 45.14 -27.69
N PRO A 27 -11.53 44.11 -28.56
CA PRO A 27 -10.57 43.03 -28.38
C PRO A 27 -9.16 43.62 -28.26
N GLN A 28 -8.55 43.44 -27.08
CA GLN A 28 -7.18 43.86 -26.82
C GLN A 28 -6.25 43.29 -27.91
N PRO A 29 -5.36 44.11 -28.50
CA PRO A 29 -4.44 43.63 -29.52
C PRO A 29 -3.60 42.50 -28.92
N VAL A 30 -3.60 41.36 -29.63
CA VAL A 30 -2.88 40.15 -29.21
C VAL A 30 -1.42 40.51 -28.92
N PRO A 31 -0.89 40.20 -27.71
CA PRO A 31 0.47 40.54 -27.36
C PRO A 31 1.49 40.05 -28.41
N PRO A 32 2.51 40.84 -28.76
CA PRO A 32 3.41 40.54 -29.88
C PRO A 32 4.21 39.24 -29.69
N TRP A 33 4.34 38.74 -28.46
CA TRP A 33 4.96 37.45 -28.16
C TRP A 33 4.12 36.24 -28.63
N TYR A 34 2.79 36.39 -28.73
CA TYR A 34 1.89 35.32 -29.18
C TYR A 34 2.07 35.02 -30.68
N ARG A 35 2.46 36.02 -31.48
CA ARG A 35 2.81 35.85 -32.91
C ARG A 35 4.13 35.10 -33.16
N ARG A 36 4.95 34.85 -32.14
CA ARG A 36 6.22 34.10 -32.26
C ARG A 36 6.09 32.60 -31.98
N ILE A 37 4.88 32.13 -31.64
CA ILE A 37 4.65 30.70 -31.46
C ILE A 37 4.53 30.09 -32.86
N SER A 38 5.63 29.54 -33.36
CA SER A 38 5.60 28.82 -34.63
C SER A 38 4.67 27.62 -34.52
N GLY A 39 3.87 27.34 -35.54
CA GLY A 39 2.93 26.21 -35.53
C GLY A 39 3.59 24.87 -35.18
N ARG A 40 4.90 24.74 -35.47
CA ARG A 40 5.72 23.60 -35.04
C ARG A 40 5.83 23.45 -33.51
N ARG A 41 5.93 24.55 -32.74
CA ARG A 41 5.99 24.51 -31.28
C ARG A 41 4.66 24.10 -30.66
N VAL A 42 3.53 24.55 -31.23
CA VAL A 42 2.19 24.12 -30.79
C VAL A 42 2.00 22.62 -31.03
N LEU A 43 2.44 22.13 -32.20
CA LEU A 43 2.30 20.73 -32.58
C LEU A 43 3.15 19.80 -31.70
N VAL A 44 4.36 20.23 -31.31
CA VAL A 44 5.22 19.48 -30.38
C VAL A 44 4.60 19.41 -28.97
N VAL A 45 4.08 20.53 -28.44
CA VAL A 45 3.44 20.53 -27.11
C VAL A 45 2.18 19.66 -27.09
N ALA A 46 1.34 19.76 -28.13
CA ALA A 46 0.15 18.91 -28.27
C ALA A 46 0.54 17.43 -28.36
N ALA A 47 1.55 17.08 -29.16
CA ALA A 47 2.05 15.71 -29.29
C ALA A 47 2.57 15.15 -27.96
N CYS A 48 3.35 15.93 -27.20
CA CYS A 48 3.82 15.56 -25.87
C CYS A 48 2.65 15.34 -24.90
N LEU A 49 1.64 16.23 -24.89
CA LEU A 49 0.47 16.06 -24.04
C LEU A 49 -0.33 14.80 -24.40
N THR A 50 -0.54 14.50 -25.68
CA THR A 50 -1.19 13.24 -26.09
C THR A 50 -0.36 12.02 -25.73
N ALA A 51 0.97 12.05 -25.85
CA ALA A 51 1.83 10.93 -25.47
C ALA A 51 1.81 10.68 -23.95
N VAL A 52 1.85 11.74 -23.14
CA VAL A 52 1.73 11.64 -21.67
C VAL A 52 0.33 11.16 -21.27
N SER A 53 -0.72 11.66 -21.93
CA SER A 53 -2.10 11.25 -21.68
C SER A 53 -2.33 9.79 -22.06
N ALA A 54 -1.81 9.36 -23.22
CA ALA A 54 -1.90 7.97 -23.67
C ALA A 54 -1.07 7.04 -22.78
N GLY A 55 0.11 7.46 -22.33
CA GLY A 55 0.91 6.73 -21.35
C GLY A 55 0.19 6.58 -20.00
N PHE A 56 -0.42 7.65 -19.50
CA PHE A 56 -1.22 7.63 -18.27
C PHE A 56 -2.46 6.73 -18.40
N LEU A 57 -3.16 6.80 -19.53
CA LEU A 57 -4.31 5.94 -19.82
C LEU A 57 -3.90 4.47 -20.00
N ALA A 58 -2.75 4.18 -20.61
CA ALA A 58 -2.24 2.82 -20.71
C ALA A 58 -1.87 2.24 -19.34
N ILE A 59 -1.26 3.03 -18.45
CA ILE A 59 -0.93 2.60 -17.08
C ILE A 59 -2.22 2.35 -16.27
N SER A 60 -3.22 3.22 -16.38
CA SER A 60 -4.51 3.03 -15.68
C SER A 60 -5.41 1.96 -16.29
N ALA A 61 -5.24 1.62 -17.57
CA ALA A 61 -5.94 0.50 -18.21
C ALA A 61 -5.39 -0.87 -17.74
N VAL A 62 -4.12 -0.97 -17.36
CA VAL A 62 -3.56 -2.17 -16.72
C VAL A 62 -4.17 -2.38 -15.33
N ASP A 63 -4.47 -1.28 -14.62
CA ASP A 63 -5.03 -1.29 -13.26
C ASP A 63 -6.53 -1.69 -13.22
N SER A 64 -7.25 -1.59 -14.34
CA SER A 64 -8.68 -1.95 -14.42
C SER A 64 -8.95 -3.45 -14.59
N GLY A 65 -7.90 -4.27 -14.75
CA GLY A 65 -7.98 -5.73 -14.77
C GLY A 65 -7.66 -6.42 -13.44
N ALA A 66 -7.26 -5.68 -12.41
CA ALA A 66 -6.96 -6.26 -11.10
C ALA A 66 -8.26 -6.75 -10.44
N GLN A 67 -8.44 -8.07 -10.41
CA GLN A 67 -9.48 -8.72 -9.65
C GLN A 67 -9.38 -8.26 -8.19
N ARG A 68 -10.45 -7.67 -7.66
CA ARG A 68 -10.48 -7.23 -6.27
C ARG A 68 -10.67 -8.44 -5.38
N TYR A 69 -9.80 -8.59 -4.40
CA TYR A 69 -9.95 -9.60 -3.36
C TYR A 69 -10.36 -8.96 -2.04
N ARG A 70 -11.18 -9.70 -1.30
CA ARG A 70 -11.44 -9.50 0.11
C ARG A 70 -10.46 -10.37 0.91
N VAL A 71 -9.95 -9.82 2.00
CA VAL A 71 -9.05 -10.48 2.94
C VAL A 71 -9.86 -11.00 4.12
N VAL A 72 -9.80 -12.31 4.33
CA VAL A 72 -10.32 -12.98 5.52
C VAL A 72 -9.30 -14.04 5.94
N LEU A 73 -8.56 -13.80 7.03
CA LEU A 73 -7.60 -14.78 7.51
C LEU A 73 -8.30 -16.13 7.82
N PRO A 74 -7.70 -17.30 7.59
CA PRO A 74 -8.33 -18.60 7.86
C PRO A 74 -8.40 -18.92 9.36
N THR A 75 -9.19 -19.93 9.76
CA THR A 75 -9.29 -20.42 11.15
C THR A 75 -8.06 -21.17 11.63
N ASP A 76 -7.22 -21.61 10.70
CA ASP A 76 -6.00 -22.36 10.93
C ASP A 76 -5.03 -22.15 9.76
N THR A 77 -3.74 -22.33 10.03
CA THR A 77 -2.73 -22.33 8.98
C THR A 77 -1.55 -23.22 9.36
N ALA A 78 -1.01 -23.97 8.41
CA ALA A 78 0.08 -24.92 8.66
C ALA A 78 -0.18 -25.88 9.84
N GLY A 79 -1.44 -26.29 10.04
CA GLY A 79 -1.86 -27.14 11.17
C GLY A 79 -1.97 -26.43 12.51
N LEU A 80 -1.74 -25.11 12.57
CA LEU A 80 -1.87 -24.29 13.77
C LEU A 80 -3.24 -23.61 13.80
N PRO A 81 -4.09 -23.85 14.82
CA PRO A 81 -5.30 -23.07 15.00
C PRO A 81 -4.99 -21.61 15.32
N ARG A 82 -5.98 -20.74 15.09
CA ARG A 82 -5.95 -19.37 15.62
C ARG A 82 -5.77 -19.38 17.14
N VAL A 83 -4.88 -18.50 17.62
CA VAL A 83 -4.78 -18.20 19.05
C VAL A 83 -5.99 -17.37 19.50
N ALA A 84 -6.40 -17.52 20.75
CA ALA A 84 -7.41 -16.65 21.35
C ALA A 84 -6.87 -15.21 21.44
N ASP A 85 -7.72 -14.21 21.20
CA ASP A 85 -7.32 -12.80 21.29
C ASP A 85 -6.98 -12.42 22.73
N ASP A 86 -5.91 -11.64 22.89
CA ASP A 86 -5.57 -10.92 24.12
C ASP A 86 -5.42 -9.41 23.85
N GLN A 87 -5.06 -8.65 24.88
CA GLN A 87 -4.87 -7.20 24.75
C GLN A 87 -3.72 -6.83 23.80
N GLU A 88 -2.64 -7.62 23.76
CA GLU A 88 -1.49 -7.35 22.89
C GLU A 88 -1.86 -7.54 21.41
N LEU A 89 -2.52 -8.64 21.05
CA LEU A 89 -2.94 -8.92 19.69
C LEU A 89 -4.03 -7.94 19.22
N ALA A 90 -4.98 -7.58 20.10
CA ALA A 90 -5.98 -6.56 19.80
C ALA A 90 -5.34 -5.18 19.58
N GLY A 91 -4.36 -4.80 20.41
CA GLY A 91 -3.59 -3.57 20.26
C GLY A 91 -2.81 -3.52 18.95
N LEU A 92 -2.19 -4.64 18.57
CA LEU A 92 -1.48 -4.76 17.30
C LEU A 92 -2.41 -4.59 16.10
N ARG A 93 -3.60 -5.20 16.13
CA ARG A 93 -4.63 -5.06 15.09
C ARG A 93 -5.05 -3.60 14.92
N LEU A 94 -5.30 -2.89 16.01
CA LEU A 94 -5.62 -1.46 15.98
C LEU A 94 -4.48 -0.59 15.43
N SER A 95 -3.22 -0.97 15.70
CA SER A 95 -2.05 -0.28 15.14
C SER A 95 -2.00 -0.45 13.63
N TYR A 96 -2.12 -1.69 13.13
CA TYR A 96 -2.12 -1.95 11.68
C TYR A 96 -3.28 -1.28 10.96
N GLN A 97 -4.49 -1.30 11.53
CA GLN A 97 -5.63 -0.60 10.95
C GLN A 97 -5.38 0.91 10.83
N ARG A 98 -4.75 1.52 11.84
CA ARG A 98 -4.39 2.93 11.83
C ARG A 98 -3.34 3.25 10.77
N ASP A 99 -2.27 2.46 10.69
CA ASP A 99 -1.18 2.69 9.75
C ASP A 99 -1.61 2.41 8.30
N ASN A 100 -2.38 1.34 8.07
CA ASN A 100 -2.97 1.03 6.77
C ASN A 100 -3.86 2.18 6.29
N SER A 101 -4.72 2.71 7.17
CA SER A 101 -5.61 3.82 6.83
C SER A 101 -4.89 5.08 6.36
N ARG A 102 -3.66 5.29 6.82
CA ARG A 102 -2.82 6.44 6.44
C ARG A 102 -2.09 6.23 5.12
N ARG A 103 -1.65 5.00 4.83
CA ARG A 103 -0.81 4.69 3.67
C ARG A 103 -1.61 4.32 2.42
N TYR A 104 -2.67 3.53 2.59
CA TYR A 104 -3.40 2.94 1.47
C TYR A 104 -4.85 3.42 1.39
N GLY A 105 -5.35 4.15 2.39
CA GLY A 105 -6.74 4.63 2.45
C GLY A 105 -7.62 3.76 3.35
N ARG A 106 -8.94 3.99 3.38
CA ARG A 106 -9.87 3.23 4.24
C ARG A 106 -10.01 1.79 3.75
N HIS A 107 -9.07 0.94 4.13
CA HIS A 107 -9.10 -0.48 3.85
C HIS A 107 -9.03 -1.33 5.10
N ALA A 108 -9.62 -2.52 5.01
CA ALA A 108 -9.57 -3.50 6.07
C ALA A 108 -8.13 -3.98 6.27
N ALA A 109 -7.72 -4.09 7.53
CA ALA A 109 -6.54 -4.82 7.95
C ALA A 109 -6.99 -5.85 8.98
N ASP A 110 -6.60 -7.10 8.77
CA ASP A 110 -6.78 -8.18 9.73
C ASP A 110 -5.41 -8.66 10.24
N VAL A 111 -5.39 -9.03 11.51
CA VAL A 111 -4.19 -9.48 12.22
C VAL A 111 -4.57 -10.69 13.06
N GLN A 112 -3.83 -11.78 12.91
CA GLN A 112 -4.13 -13.03 13.60
C GLN A 112 -2.85 -13.78 13.96
N GLY A 113 -2.77 -14.22 15.22
CA GLY A 113 -1.78 -15.21 15.65
C GLY A 113 -2.29 -16.63 15.42
N TYR A 114 -1.38 -17.55 15.11
CA TYR A 114 -1.64 -18.98 15.06
C TYR A 114 -0.62 -19.69 15.95
N GLY A 115 -1.06 -20.69 16.69
CA GLY A 115 -0.23 -21.38 17.67
C GLY A 115 -0.83 -22.71 18.07
N ARG A 116 -0.30 -23.32 19.12
CA ARG A 116 -0.78 -24.62 19.62
C ARG A 116 -2.22 -24.53 20.13
N PRO A 117 -2.97 -25.63 20.16
CA PRO A 117 -4.30 -25.66 20.77
C PRO A 117 -4.26 -25.11 22.21
N GLY A 118 -5.11 -24.12 22.50
CA GLY A 118 -5.17 -23.45 23.80
C GLY A 118 -4.26 -22.22 23.94
N ALA A 119 -3.41 -21.93 22.95
CA ALA A 119 -2.56 -20.74 22.95
C ALA A 119 -3.39 -19.45 22.99
N THR A 120 -2.96 -18.50 23.80
CA THR A 120 -3.62 -17.21 23.99
C THR A 120 -2.68 -16.06 23.70
N GLY A 121 -3.15 -15.14 22.87
CA GLY A 121 -2.54 -13.85 22.65
C GLY A 121 -1.32 -13.88 21.75
N LEU A 122 -0.67 -12.72 21.66
CA LEU A 122 0.49 -12.54 20.82
C LEU A 122 1.62 -13.46 21.29
N ARG A 123 2.01 -13.49 22.57
CA ARG A 123 3.23 -14.20 23.02
C ARG A 123 3.26 -15.70 22.75
N GLU A 124 2.10 -16.35 22.68
CA GLU A 124 1.98 -17.80 22.43
C GLU A 124 1.72 -18.13 20.95
N SER A 125 1.68 -17.12 20.07
CA SER A 125 1.58 -17.36 18.62
C SER A 125 2.93 -17.80 18.06
N GLU A 126 2.93 -18.93 17.34
CA GLU A 126 4.07 -19.42 16.57
C GLU A 126 4.15 -18.76 15.18
N LEU A 127 3.00 -18.40 14.59
CA LEU A 127 2.93 -17.59 13.37
C LEU A 127 2.09 -16.33 13.62
N LEU A 128 2.53 -15.20 13.08
CA LEU A 128 1.76 -13.97 13.06
C LEU A 128 1.47 -13.56 11.62
N ALA A 129 0.18 -13.50 11.28
CA ALA A 129 -0.29 -13.05 9.98
C ALA A 129 -0.88 -11.65 10.07
N VAL A 130 -0.56 -10.82 9.09
CA VAL A 130 -1.21 -9.54 8.81
C VAL A 130 -1.62 -9.54 7.36
N ALA A 131 -2.87 -9.19 7.08
CA ALA A 131 -3.36 -9.07 5.71
C ALA A 131 -4.23 -7.83 5.59
N MET A 132 -4.10 -7.14 4.46
CA MET A 132 -4.68 -5.85 4.18
C MET A 132 -5.26 -5.87 2.77
N GLU A 133 -6.42 -5.24 2.63
CA GLU A 133 -6.99 -4.89 1.33
C GLU A 133 -6.51 -3.50 0.93
N GLY A 134 -6.51 -3.19 -0.36
CA GLY A 134 -6.32 -1.83 -0.85
C GLY A 134 -5.60 -1.73 -2.18
N THR A 135 -5.65 -0.56 -2.80
CA THR A 135 -4.94 -0.34 -4.06
C THR A 135 -3.44 -0.30 -3.81
N VAL A 136 -2.70 -1.23 -4.43
CA VAL A 136 -1.25 -1.35 -4.28
C VAL A 136 -0.62 -1.20 -5.68
N PRO A 137 -0.24 0.02 -6.08
CA PRO A 137 0.19 0.31 -7.46
C PRO A 137 1.55 -0.30 -7.82
N ASP A 138 2.37 -0.65 -6.83
CA ASP A 138 3.66 -1.30 -7.01
C ASP A 138 3.80 -2.44 -6.00
N ALA A 139 3.36 -3.63 -6.41
CA ALA A 139 3.37 -4.82 -5.57
C ALA A 139 4.79 -5.22 -5.14
N ALA A 140 5.78 -5.06 -6.01
CA ALA A 140 7.16 -5.44 -5.70
C ALA A 140 7.74 -4.53 -4.62
N ARG A 141 7.51 -3.22 -4.76
CA ARG A 141 7.89 -2.24 -3.74
C ARG A 141 7.13 -2.46 -2.44
N ALA A 142 5.81 -2.66 -2.48
CA ALA A 142 5.01 -2.86 -1.28
C ALA A 142 5.43 -4.10 -0.48
N ALA A 143 5.67 -5.22 -1.17
CA ALA A 143 6.13 -6.46 -0.55
C ALA A 143 7.51 -6.28 0.11
N THR A 144 8.43 -5.54 -0.51
CA THR A 144 9.77 -5.33 0.06
C THR A 144 9.80 -4.25 1.15
N GLU A 145 9.02 -3.17 1.04
CA GLU A 145 8.95 -2.11 2.05
C GLU A 145 8.44 -2.60 3.41
N MET A 146 7.53 -3.59 3.45
CA MET A 146 7.11 -4.22 4.70
C MET A 146 8.23 -4.99 5.40
N LEU A 147 9.27 -5.38 4.66
CA LEU A 147 10.47 -6.01 5.17
C LEU A 147 11.62 -4.98 5.31
N GLY A 148 11.34 -3.69 5.47
CA GLY A 148 12.36 -2.65 5.62
C GLY A 148 12.95 -2.13 4.31
N GLY A 149 12.39 -2.54 3.16
CA GLY A 149 12.82 -2.11 1.84
C GLY A 149 14.05 -2.85 1.33
N TYR A 150 14.26 -2.80 0.02
CA TYR A 150 15.45 -3.39 -0.61
C TYR A 150 16.66 -2.45 -0.52
N SER A 151 17.80 -2.97 -0.07
CA SER A 151 19.09 -2.27 -0.07
C SER A 151 20.25 -3.24 -0.36
N PRO A 152 21.16 -2.92 -1.29
CA PRO A 152 22.34 -3.74 -1.59
C PRO A 152 23.30 -3.92 -0.40
N GLN A 153 23.25 -3.02 0.60
CA GLN A 153 24.13 -3.05 1.77
C GLN A 153 23.47 -3.68 3.01
N GLY A 154 22.32 -4.35 2.83
CA GLY A 154 21.42 -4.73 3.91
C GLY A 154 20.41 -3.61 4.22
N SER A 155 19.24 -4.00 4.70
CA SER A 155 18.17 -3.08 5.09
C SER A 155 17.82 -3.23 6.57
N SER A 156 16.97 -2.34 7.05
CA SER A 156 16.49 -2.35 8.43
C SER A 156 15.04 -1.89 8.46
N LEU A 157 14.28 -2.44 9.40
CA LEU A 157 12.98 -1.88 9.75
C LEU A 157 13.14 -0.47 10.33
N SER A 158 12.02 0.25 10.48
CA SER A 158 12.00 1.63 10.99
C SER A 158 12.53 1.79 12.42
N ASP A 159 12.53 0.70 13.19
CA ASP A 159 13.09 0.65 14.55
C ASP A 159 14.60 0.28 14.57
N GLY A 160 15.22 0.14 13.41
CA GLY A 160 16.62 -0.24 13.26
C GLY A 160 16.87 -1.75 13.31
N THR A 161 15.82 -2.58 13.39
CA THR A 161 15.96 -4.04 13.34
C THR A 161 16.56 -4.46 12.00
N PRO A 162 17.69 -5.18 11.98
CA PRO A 162 18.36 -5.54 10.73
C PRO A 162 17.54 -6.57 9.95
N VAL A 163 17.65 -6.48 8.62
CA VAL A 163 17.04 -7.38 7.66
C VAL A 163 18.11 -7.92 6.72
N THR A 164 18.20 -9.24 6.64
CA THR A 164 19.19 -9.96 5.83
C THR A 164 18.53 -10.97 4.90
N ASP A 165 19.28 -11.43 3.91
CA ASP A 165 18.89 -12.53 3.01
C ASP A 165 17.55 -12.29 2.28
N MET A 166 17.21 -11.02 2.06
CA MET A 166 15.99 -10.65 1.35
C MET A 166 16.04 -11.14 -0.09
N ARG A 167 15.02 -11.89 -0.49
CA ARG A 167 14.87 -12.39 -1.86
C ARG A 167 13.42 -12.63 -2.22
N THR A 168 13.14 -12.70 -3.51
CA THR A 168 11.80 -13.00 -4.03
C THR A 168 11.61 -14.49 -4.22
N PHE A 169 10.36 -14.91 -4.16
CA PHE A 169 9.89 -16.27 -4.40
C PHE A 169 8.72 -16.23 -5.38
N GLU A 170 8.41 -17.36 -6.00
CA GLU A 170 7.19 -17.51 -6.81
C GLU A 170 5.97 -17.14 -5.97
N PRO A 171 5.12 -16.18 -6.41
CA PRO A 171 4.03 -15.66 -5.59
C PRO A 171 2.79 -16.57 -5.55
N GLY A 172 2.74 -17.60 -6.40
CA GLY A 172 1.60 -18.51 -6.54
C GLY A 172 0.56 -18.04 -7.58
N PRO A 173 -0.62 -18.68 -7.62
CA PRO A 173 -1.60 -18.51 -8.70
C PRO A 173 -2.24 -17.13 -8.76
N LEU A 174 -2.18 -16.36 -7.66
CA LEU A 174 -2.74 -15.02 -7.57
C LEU A 174 -1.79 -13.94 -8.12
N GLY A 175 -0.60 -14.31 -8.60
CA GLY A 175 0.37 -13.37 -9.17
C GLY A 175 0.90 -12.37 -8.14
N GLY A 176 1.40 -11.22 -8.60
CA GLY A 176 1.97 -10.19 -7.72
C GLY A 176 3.42 -10.48 -7.33
N THR A 177 3.80 -10.17 -6.10
CA THR A 177 5.15 -10.40 -5.58
C THR A 177 5.10 -11.07 -4.21
N LEU A 178 6.01 -12.01 -3.98
CA LEU A 178 6.30 -12.60 -2.68
C LEU A 178 7.80 -12.39 -2.40
N ALA A 179 8.11 -11.70 -1.32
CA ALA A 179 9.47 -11.47 -0.85
C ALA A 179 9.60 -12.05 0.56
N CYS A 180 10.74 -12.65 0.87
CA CYS A 180 11.04 -13.09 2.23
C CYS A 180 12.43 -12.65 2.65
N ALA A 181 12.62 -12.46 3.95
CA ALA A 181 13.88 -12.05 4.55
C ALA A 181 13.99 -12.59 5.97
N MET A 182 15.22 -12.62 6.48
CA MET A 182 15.50 -12.84 7.91
C MET A 182 15.45 -11.49 8.61
N ILE A 183 14.69 -11.38 9.69
CA ILE A 183 14.52 -10.17 10.48
C ILE A 183 15.11 -10.41 11.87
N GLY A 184 15.94 -9.50 12.36
CA GLY A 184 16.51 -9.58 13.69
C GLY A 184 18.03 -9.75 13.70
N LYS A 185 18.60 -9.70 14.89
CA LYS A 185 20.05 -9.80 15.10
C LYS A 185 20.51 -11.24 14.90
N ALA A 186 21.77 -11.42 14.52
CA ALA A 186 22.37 -12.75 14.37
C ALA A 186 22.16 -13.59 15.66
N GLY A 187 21.61 -14.79 15.50
CA GLY A 187 21.25 -15.70 16.61
C GLY A 187 19.83 -15.53 17.16
N GLU A 188 19.11 -14.47 16.79
CA GLU A 188 17.72 -14.18 17.19
C GLU A 188 16.86 -13.80 15.97
N GLN A 189 17.24 -14.32 14.79
CA GLN A 189 16.57 -14.00 13.55
C GLN A 189 15.31 -14.82 13.38
N VAL A 190 14.30 -14.21 12.78
CA VAL A 190 13.06 -14.86 12.39
C VAL A 190 12.83 -14.73 10.89
N ALA A 191 12.30 -15.78 10.27
CA ALA A 191 11.89 -15.72 8.88
C ALA A 191 10.57 -14.93 8.76
N ALA A 192 10.52 -14.01 7.81
CA ALA A 192 9.31 -13.28 7.48
C ALA A 192 9.14 -13.24 5.97
N CYS A 193 7.89 -13.37 5.51
CA CYS A 193 7.53 -13.19 4.11
C CYS A 193 6.43 -12.16 3.99
N SER A 194 6.54 -11.31 2.99
CA SER A 194 5.55 -10.32 2.60
C SER A 194 5.08 -10.59 1.18
N TRP A 195 3.78 -10.49 0.96
CA TRP A 195 3.19 -10.55 -0.37
C TRP A 195 2.43 -9.26 -0.67
N ALA A 196 2.30 -8.97 -1.95
CA ALA A 196 1.39 -7.95 -2.45
C ALA A 196 0.97 -8.28 -3.87
N ASP A 197 -0.24 -7.86 -4.24
CA ASP A 197 -0.69 -7.74 -5.64
C ASP A 197 -1.28 -6.34 -5.87
N GLY A 198 -2.13 -6.15 -6.88
CA GLY A 198 -2.75 -4.83 -7.14
C GLY A 198 -3.82 -4.41 -6.13
N SER A 199 -4.30 -5.34 -5.30
CA SER A 199 -5.49 -5.19 -4.45
C SER A 199 -5.32 -5.67 -3.00
N THR A 200 -4.27 -6.43 -2.72
CA THR A 200 -3.98 -6.94 -1.37
C THR A 200 -2.49 -6.89 -1.05
N LEU A 201 -2.23 -6.96 0.25
CA LEU A 201 -0.92 -6.81 0.86
C LEU A 201 -0.93 -7.59 2.17
N GLY A 202 0.12 -8.33 2.49
CA GLY A 202 0.22 -8.94 3.80
C GLY A 202 1.58 -9.53 4.11
N HIS A 203 1.79 -9.92 5.35
CA HIS A 203 2.98 -10.64 5.75
C HIS A 203 2.66 -11.73 6.74
N LEU A 204 3.54 -12.72 6.76
CA LEU A 204 3.59 -13.80 7.72
C LEU A 204 4.98 -13.76 8.39
N VAL A 205 5.01 -13.85 9.71
CA VAL A 205 6.26 -13.91 10.50
C VAL A 205 6.28 -15.22 11.27
N ASP A 206 7.39 -15.95 11.18
CA ASP A 206 7.70 -17.08 12.03
C ASP A 206 8.20 -16.58 13.37
N ARG A 207 7.49 -16.87 14.46
CA ARG A 207 7.86 -16.39 15.78
C ARG A 207 8.62 -17.42 16.60
N THR A 208 8.81 -18.63 16.07
CA THR A 208 9.66 -19.63 16.70
C THR A 208 11.13 -19.46 16.29
N GLY A 209 11.37 -18.88 15.11
CA GLY A 209 12.73 -18.73 14.54
C GLY A 209 13.27 -20.05 13.99
N GLU A 210 12.40 -21.03 13.76
CA GLU A 210 12.77 -22.37 13.32
C GLU A 210 12.67 -22.54 11.80
N LEU A 211 11.89 -21.69 11.12
CA LEU A 211 11.62 -21.84 9.69
C LEU A 211 12.70 -21.20 8.82
N SER A 212 13.08 -21.92 7.76
CA SER A 212 13.83 -21.35 6.65
C SER A 212 12.96 -20.42 5.78
N LEU A 213 13.60 -19.55 4.99
CA LEU A 213 12.88 -18.69 4.03
C LEU A 213 12.07 -19.49 3.00
N ASP A 214 12.56 -20.67 2.58
CA ASP A 214 11.86 -21.54 1.63
C ASP A 214 10.58 -22.12 2.24
N GLU A 215 10.65 -22.64 3.47
CA GLU A 215 9.48 -23.12 4.21
C GLU A 215 8.49 -21.99 4.48
N MET A 216 9.01 -20.81 4.82
CA MET A 216 8.20 -19.64 5.07
C MET A 216 7.46 -19.17 3.80
N ALA A 217 8.12 -19.21 2.64
CA ALA A 217 7.50 -18.88 1.36
C ALA A 217 6.36 -19.85 1.01
N VAL A 218 6.54 -21.16 1.28
CA VAL A 218 5.47 -22.16 1.11
C VAL A 218 4.28 -21.83 2.01
N ARG A 219 4.50 -21.67 3.32
CA ARG A 219 3.41 -21.37 4.27
C ARG A 219 2.69 -20.06 3.94
N THR A 220 3.41 -19.07 3.45
CA THR A 220 2.84 -17.77 3.07
C THR A 220 1.94 -17.90 1.84
N ARG A 221 2.35 -18.67 0.82
CA ARG A 221 1.47 -18.97 -0.33
C ARG A 221 0.20 -19.69 0.09
N ASP A 222 0.32 -20.70 0.95
CA ASP A 222 -0.82 -21.48 1.44
C ASP A 222 -1.78 -20.64 2.31
N LEU A 223 -1.24 -19.71 3.09
CA LEU A 223 -2.03 -18.74 3.83
C LEU A 223 -2.76 -17.79 2.87
N ARG A 224 -2.03 -17.19 1.93
CA ARG A 224 -2.57 -16.22 0.97
C ARG A 224 -3.71 -16.81 0.15
N ALA A 225 -3.52 -18.02 -0.38
CA ALA A 225 -4.53 -18.70 -1.19
C ALA A 225 -5.85 -18.96 -0.45
N ARG A 226 -5.83 -19.00 0.90
CA ARG A 226 -7.03 -19.15 1.74
C ARG A 226 -7.54 -17.82 2.29
N THR A 227 -6.70 -16.80 2.29
CA THR A 227 -6.99 -15.46 2.83
C THR A 227 -7.70 -14.58 1.81
N GLU A 228 -7.27 -14.65 0.55
CA GLU A 228 -7.75 -13.79 -0.53
C GLU A 228 -8.92 -14.46 -1.25
N GLN A 229 -10.12 -13.89 -1.05
CA GLN A 229 -11.36 -14.38 -1.62
C GLN A 229 -11.84 -13.38 -2.68
N PRO A 230 -12.40 -13.82 -3.83
CA PRO A 230 -13.03 -12.90 -4.77
C PRO A 230 -14.05 -12.01 -4.05
N ALA A 231 -13.94 -10.68 -4.24
CA ALA A 231 -14.81 -9.70 -3.61
C ALA A 231 -16.26 -9.75 -4.14
#